data_AF-A0A517QD40-F1
#
_entry.id   AF-A0A517QD40-F1
#
_cell.length_a   1.000
_cell.length_b   1.000
_cell.length_c   1.000
_cell.angle_alpha   90.00
_cell.angle_beta   90.00
_cell.angle_gamma   90.00
#
_symmetry.space_group_name_H-M   'P 1'
#
loop_
_entity.id
_entity.type
_entity.pdbx_description
1 polymer ?
#
loop_
_entity_poly.entity_id
_entity_poly.type
_entity_poly.pdbx_seq_one_letter_code
_entity_poly.pdbx_strand_id
1 'polypeptide(L)'
;MPPRLLKNIVQTCLTLALVLSLSTFAVAADKYELKVVTDRPDALYKKGETAKFLISATKNGAPLSGEKVSYTVDNFIGGAAGYPKGTLTLGDKPAEVEVTSKKPGFLRCVVKAGAPVNQTKTAGAGFSPEEIELSKPAPEDFDQFWTNQIAKLEKVPMNPKLTPVKSSDAKVETFDVQVDCLGGAPVSGYFGKPKDAKAKSLPAILWVHGAGVRSSSLGNAVKGASNGMLSMDINAHGLPNGKPAQYYKDLAAGKLKGYRQEGRESRDKVYFRGMFLRLVRAIDFLTAQPEWDGKTVIVIGHSQGGGQALAAGGLDNRVTFIATGVPAICDHSGRAAGRINGWPKLVETGADGKPDPTQLKAASYVDAVNFATRAKADAIMSVGFIDTTCPPSSCYAAYNQLSGKKQIINKPLMGHAAPADIHKAFFDAVLKHVEEQAKK
;
A
#
# COMPACT_ATOMS: atom_id res chain seq x y z
N MET A 1 -1.15 101.09 -21.42
CA MET A 1 -1.27 99.84 -22.22
C MET A 1 -1.28 98.63 -21.26
N PRO A 2 -1.93 97.51 -21.62
CA PRO A 2 -2.32 96.40 -20.70
C PRO A 2 -1.39 95.17 -20.92
N PRO A 3 -1.71 93.88 -20.58
CA PRO A 3 -2.87 93.23 -19.92
C PRO A 3 -2.43 92.28 -18.75
N ARG A 4 -3.09 91.20 -18.26
CA ARG A 4 -4.42 90.48 -18.36
C ARG A 4 -4.59 89.75 -16.99
N LEU A 5 -5.71 89.73 -16.26
CA LEU A 5 -7.07 89.18 -16.48
C LEU A 5 -7.24 87.64 -16.41
N LEU A 6 -8.28 87.22 -15.66
CA LEU A 6 -9.13 85.98 -15.79
C LEU A 6 -8.51 84.64 -15.31
N LYS A 7 -9.21 83.71 -14.62
CA LYS A 7 -10.64 83.42 -14.33
C LYS A 7 -10.75 82.78 -12.91
N ASN A 8 -11.77 83.04 -12.07
CA ASN A 8 -13.12 82.41 -12.00
C ASN A 8 -13.13 80.87 -11.80
N ILE A 9 -14.06 80.21 -11.10
CA ILE A 9 -15.04 80.53 -10.02
C ILE A 9 -15.66 79.18 -9.55
N VAL A 10 -16.13 79.11 -8.30
CA VAL A 10 -17.20 78.24 -7.72
C VAL A 10 -17.84 77.14 -8.62
N GLN A 11 -17.91 75.87 -8.16
CA GLN A 11 -19.21 75.24 -7.79
C GLN A 11 -19.14 73.86 -7.09
N THR A 12 -19.93 73.80 -6.01
CA THR A 12 -20.67 72.68 -5.39
C THR A 12 -20.80 71.36 -6.14
N CYS A 13 -20.59 70.23 -5.43
CA CYS A 13 -21.48 69.06 -5.49
C CYS A 13 -21.26 68.12 -4.28
N LEU A 14 -22.18 68.14 -3.31
CA LEU A 14 -22.17 67.24 -2.16
C LEU A 14 -23.02 66.00 -2.48
N THR A 15 -22.45 65.00 -3.14
CA THR A 15 -23.13 63.72 -3.43
C THR A 15 -22.94 62.73 -2.28
N LEU A 16 -23.87 62.77 -1.32
CA LEU A 16 -23.96 61.80 -0.23
C LEU A 16 -24.44 60.44 -0.76
N ALA A 17 -23.52 59.63 -1.30
CA ALA A 17 -23.79 58.27 -1.73
C ALA A 17 -23.96 57.35 -0.51
N LEU A 18 -25.20 57.17 -0.07
CA LEU A 18 -25.56 56.22 0.99
C LEU A 18 -25.42 54.78 0.46
N VAL A 19 -24.22 54.20 0.55
CA VAL A 19 -23.99 52.80 0.22
C VAL A 19 -24.60 51.93 1.32
N LEU A 20 -25.84 51.47 1.12
CA LEU A 20 -26.39 50.37 1.89
C LEU A 20 -25.58 49.10 1.61
N SER A 21 -24.71 48.75 2.54
CA SER A 21 -24.03 47.46 2.58
C SER A 21 -25.07 46.36 2.85
N LEU A 22 -25.58 45.73 1.79
CA LEU A 22 -26.26 44.44 1.89
C LEU A 22 -25.25 43.38 2.32
N SER A 23 -25.05 43.26 3.63
CA SER A 23 -24.37 42.12 4.26
C SER A 23 -25.21 40.87 4.04
N THR A 24 -24.91 40.15 2.96
CA THR A 24 -25.43 38.81 2.71
C THR A 24 -24.86 37.87 3.77
N PHE A 25 -25.64 37.61 4.82
CA PHE A 25 -25.35 36.55 5.78
C PHE A 25 -25.38 35.21 5.04
N ALA A 26 -24.20 34.70 4.66
CA ALA A 26 -24.05 33.36 4.15
C ALA A 26 -24.42 32.37 5.27
N VAL A 27 -25.64 31.83 5.22
CA VAL A 27 -26.07 30.76 6.12
C VAL A 27 -25.16 29.57 5.85
N ALA A 28 -24.39 29.17 6.87
CA ALA A 28 -23.53 28.00 6.76
C ALA A 28 -24.38 26.76 6.46
N ALA A 29 -24.06 26.07 5.37
CA ALA A 29 -24.77 24.86 4.99
C ALA A 29 -24.62 23.79 6.09
N ASP A 30 -25.72 23.09 6.38
CA ASP A 30 -25.74 22.03 7.38
C ASP A 30 -24.69 20.95 7.09
N LYS A 31 -23.76 20.74 8.02
CA LYS A 31 -22.76 19.68 7.96
C LYS A 31 -23.31 18.41 8.61
N TYR A 32 -23.62 17.41 7.80
CA TYR A 32 -23.98 16.07 8.27
C TYR A 32 -22.75 15.16 8.32
N GLU A 33 -22.62 14.32 9.34
CA GLU A 33 -21.52 13.35 9.46
C GLU A 33 -22.03 12.01 10.00
N LEU A 34 -21.90 10.94 9.20
CA LEU A 34 -22.14 9.56 9.63
C LEU A 34 -20.85 8.99 10.25
N LYS A 35 -20.98 8.32 11.38
CA LYS A 35 -19.90 7.62 12.09
C LYS A 35 -20.26 6.15 12.30
N VAL A 36 -19.31 5.28 11.97
CA VAL A 36 -19.38 3.83 12.23
C VAL A 36 -18.03 3.45 12.83
N VAL A 37 -18.04 2.87 14.01
CA VAL A 37 -16.85 2.38 14.73
C VAL A 37 -17.20 1.08 15.44
N THR A 38 -16.20 0.41 15.99
CA THR A 38 -16.36 -0.67 16.97
C THR A 38 -16.47 -0.12 18.39
N ASP A 39 -16.97 -0.92 19.33
CA ASP A 39 -16.93 -0.62 20.78
C ASP A 39 -15.50 -0.54 21.34
N ARG A 40 -14.53 -1.15 20.66
CA ARG A 40 -13.10 -1.07 20.98
C ARG A 40 -12.34 -0.20 19.97
N PRO A 41 -11.42 0.70 20.42
CA PRO A 41 -10.61 1.52 19.51
C PRO A 41 -9.65 0.74 18.60
N ASP A 42 -9.17 -0.43 19.04
CA ASP A 42 -8.30 -1.32 18.26
C ASP A 42 -9.07 -2.24 17.30
N ALA A 43 -10.39 -2.38 17.53
CA ALA A 43 -11.29 -3.29 16.84
C ALA A 43 -10.85 -4.77 16.88
N LEU A 44 -10.19 -5.20 17.97
CA LEU A 44 -9.71 -6.57 18.14
C LEU A 44 -10.52 -7.36 19.18
N TYR A 45 -10.83 -8.60 18.81
CA TYR A 45 -11.68 -9.52 19.56
C TYR A 45 -11.11 -10.95 19.48
N LYS A 46 -11.42 -11.79 20.46
CA LYS A 46 -11.14 -13.24 20.37
C LYS A 46 -12.21 -13.93 19.53
N LYS A 47 -11.88 -15.05 18.88
CA LYS A 47 -12.89 -15.92 18.28
C LYS A 47 -13.91 -16.35 19.34
N GLY A 48 -15.20 -16.26 19.01
CA GLY A 48 -16.32 -16.50 19.93
C GLY A 48 -16.78 -15.29 20.76
N GLU A 49 -16.02 -14.19 20.77
CA GLU A 49 -16.40 -12.95 21.44
C GLU A 49 -17.39 -12.12 20.61
N THR A 50 -18.23 -11.33 21.26
CA THR A 50 -19.14 -10.38 20.59
C THR A 50 -18.46 -9.03 20.40
N ALA A 51 -18.37 -8.59 19.14
CA ALA A 51 -18.05 -7.22 18.78
C ALA A 51 -19.33 -6.41 18.57
N LYS A 52 -19.31 -5.12 18.89
CA LYS A 52 -20.41 -4.20 18.59
C LYS A 52 -19.96 -3.13 17.62
N PHE A 53 -20.68 -2.99 16.51
CA PHE A 53 -20.56 -1.80 15.66
C PHE A 53 -21.48 -0.71 16.20
N LEU A 54 -20.89 0.42 16.57
CA LEU A 54 -21.58 1.61 17.07
C LEU A 54 -21.81 2.57 15.90
N ILE A 55 -23.07 2.91 15.66
CA ILE A 55 -23.52 3.70 14.51
C ILE A 55 -24.20 4.97 15.02
N SER A 56 -23.70 6.14 14.62
CA SER A 56 -24.33 7.42 14.94
C SER A 56 -24.18 8.42 13.79
N ALA A 57 -25.00 9.46 13.80
CA ALA A 57 -24.86 10.58 12.88
C ALA A 57 -24.92 11.90 13.66
N THR A 58 -24.31 12.95 13.12
CA THR A 58 -24.43 14.31 13.64
C THR A 58 -24.90 15.28 12.56
N LYS A 59 -25.55 16.36 13.00
CA LYS A 59 -25.86 17.57 12.23
C LYS A 59 -25.20 18.74 12.95
N ASN A 60 -24.27 19.42 12.28
CA ASN A 60 -23.49 20.54 12.86
C ASN A 60 -22.79 20.18 14.18
N GLY A 61 -22.41 18.90 14.35
CA GLY A 61 -21.79 18.37 15.57
C GLY A 61 -22.77 17.87 16.66
N ALA A 62 -24.04 18.25 16.61
CA ALA A 62 -25.08 17.73 17.51
C ALA A 62 -25.60 16.35 17.02
N PRO A 63 -26.02 15.43 17.91
CA PRO A 63 -26.62 14.15 17.50
C PRO A 63 -27.81 14.31 16.55
N LEU A 64 -27.88 13.46 15.52
CA LEU A 64 -28.98 13.42 14.57
C LEU A 64 -29.91 12.23 14.86
N SER A 65 -30.99 12.51 15.57
CA SER A 65 -32.00 11.53 15.98
C SER A 65 -33.15 11.45 14.97
N GLY A 66 -33.72 10.26 14.80
CA GLY A 66 -34.81 9.97 13.85
C GLY A 66 -34.37 9.57 12.43
N GLU A 67 -33.11 9.78 12.07
CA GLU A 67 -32.54 9.39 10.77
C GLU A 67 -32.56 7.87 10.59
N LYS A 68 -33.01 7.37 9.43
CA LYS A 68 -33.01 5.93 9.11
C LYS A 68 -31.80 5.55 8.27
N VAL A 69 -30.99 4.63 8.79
CA VAL A 69 -29.82 4.10 8.09
C VAL A 69 -29.96 2.61 7.80
N SER A 70 -29.49 2.18 6.63
CA SER A 70 -29.36 0.76 6.31
C SER A 70 -27.96 0.27 6.67
N TYR A 71 -27.85 -0.96 7.15
CA TYR A 71 -26.56 -1.59 7.48
C TYR A 71 -26.46 -3.01 6.92
N THR A 72 -25.24 -3.47 6.71
CA THR A 72 -24.93 -4.85 6.32
C THR A 72 -23.57 -5.23 6.88
N VAL A 73 -23.52 -6.36 7.59
CA VAL A 73 -22.27 -6.98 8.02
C VAL A 73 -21.88 -8.07 7.01
N ASP A 74 -20.62 -8.12 6.59
CA ASP A 74 -20.09 -9.17 5.71
C ASP A 74 -18.64 -9.55 6.05
N ASN A 75 -18.17 -10.65 5.45
CA ASN A 75 -16.80 -11.16 5.56
C ASN A 75 -15.99 -10.95 4.26
N PHE A 76 -16.26 -9.85 3.56
CA PHE A 76 -15.70 -9.44 2.25
C PHE A 76 -16.08 -10.34 1.05
N ILE A 77 -16.56 -11.56 1.28
CA ILE A 77 -17.22 -12.36 0.24
C ILE A 77 -18.64 -11.81 0.05
N GLY A 78 -19.03 -11.60 -1.21
CA GLY A 78 -20.33 -11.01 -1.54
C GLY A 78 -21.51 -11.87 -1.06
N GLY A 79 -22.55 -11.19 -0.56
CA GLY A 79 -23.72 -11.83 0.05
C GLY A 79 -23.55 -12.00 1.56
N ALA A 80 -24.29 -11.20 2.34
CA ALA A 80 -24.32 -11.25 3.81
C ALA A 80 -25.07 -12.49 4.36
N ALA A 81 -24.81 -13.67 3.79
CA ALA A 81 -25.42 -14.92 4.23
C ALA A 81 -24.91 -15.30 5.62
N GLY A 82 -25.80 -15.39 6.60
CA GLY A 82 -25.45 -15.68 7.99
C GLY A 82 -24.94 -14.50 8.82
N TYR A 83 -24.95 -13.27 8.27
CA TYR A 83 -24.52 -12.06 8.99
C TYR A 83 -25.65 -11.02 9.13
N PRO A 84 -25.64 -10.19 10.20
CA PRO A 84 -26.63 -9.14 10.41
C PRO A 84 -26.75 -8.14 9.25
N LYS A 85 -27.99 -7.81 8.87
CA LYS A 85 -28.33 -6.75 7.92
C LYS A 85 -29.72 -6.21 8.22
N GLY A 86 -29.97 -4.94 7.92
CA GLY A 86 -31.29 -4.34 8.14
C GLY A 86 -31.27 -2.82 8.10
N THR A 87 -32.25 -2.22 8.77
CA THR A 87 -32.40 -0.77 8.92
C THR A 87 -32.49 -0.44 10.41
N LEU A 88 -31.87 0.67 10.82
CA LEU A 88 -31.89 1.20 12.17
C LEU A 88 -32.36 2.66 12.11
N THR A 89 -33.04 3.10 13.18
CA THR A 89 -33.31 4.52 13.40
C THR A 89 -32.27 5.04 14.40
N LEU A 90 -31.57 6.11 14.06
CA LEU A 90 -30.57 6.72 14.92
C LEU A 90 -31.22 7.54 16.04
N GLY A 91 -30.51 7.66 17.16
CA GLY A 91 -30.92 8.45 18.33
C GLY A 91 -29.72 9.14 18.97
N ASP A 92 -29.94 9.72 20.15
CA ASP A 92 -28.90 10.49 20.87
C ASP A 92 -27.72 9.61 21.32
N LYS A 93 -27.99 8.30 21.50
CA LYS A 93 -26.98 7.25 21.72
C LYS A 93 -26.73 6.48 20.42
N PRO A 94 -25.49 6.01 20.16
CA PRO A 94 -25.21 5.16 19.01
C PRO A 94 -26.10 3.92 18.98
N ALA A 95 -26.62 3.57 17.81
CA ALA A 95 -27.27 2.29 17.58
C ALA A 95 -26.21 1.18 17.50
N GLU A 96 -26.50 0.02 18.08
CA GLU A 96 -25.57 -1.11 18.16
C GLU A 96 -25.94 -2.21 17.16
N VAL A 97 -24.94 -2.76 16.46
CA VAL A 97 -25.06 -4.00 15.69
C VAL A 97 -24.04 -4.99 16.25
N GLU A 98 -24.53 -6.01 16.94
CA GLU A 98 -23.69 -7.07 17.50
C GLU A 98 -23.31 -8.11 16.44
N VAL A 99 -22.07 -8.61 16.50
CA VAL A 99 -21.63 -9.74 15.68
C VAL A 99 -20.56 -10.56 16.38
N THR A 100 -20.51 -11.86 16.09
CA THR A 100 -19.51 -12.81 16.60
C THR A 100 -18.94 -13.61 15.43
N SER A 101 -17.64 -13.90 15.45
CA SER A 101 -17.04 -14.91 14.58
C SER A 101 -16.50 -16.09 15.39
N LYS A 102 -16.90 -17.32 15.04
CA LYS A 102 -16.32 -18.56 15.59
C LYS A 102 -14.97 -18.94 14.96
N LYS A 103 -14.52 -18.19 13.93
CA LYS A 103 -13.28 -18.45 13.18
C LYS A 103 -12.37 -17.21 13.20
N PRO A 104 -11.03 -17.39 13.16
CA PRO A 104 -10.09 -16.32 12.83
C PRO A 104 -10.46 -15.61 11.53
N GLY A 105 -10.45 -14.28 11.51
CA GLY A 105 -10.84 -13.51 10.33
C GLY A 105 -11.27 -12.08 10.62
N PHE A 106 -11.87 -11.45 9.61
CA PHE A 106 -12.36 -10.07 9.68
C PHE A 106 -13.80 -10.00 9.19
N LEU A 107 -14.62 -9.25 9.93
CA LEU A 107 -15.96 -8.83 9.51
C LEU A 107 -15.98 -7.31 9.40
N ARG A 108 -16.85 -6.77 8.55
CA ARG A 108 -17.04 -5.32 8.43
C ARG A 108 -18.53 -4.98 8.42
N CYS A 109 -18.88 -3.86 9.03
CA CYS A 109 -20.22 -3.28 8.93
C CYS A 109 -20.20 -2.10 7.98
N VAL A 110 -20.93 -2.21 6.86
CA VAL A 110 -21.16 -1.13 5.89
C VAL A 110 -22.51 -0.49 6.21
N VAL A 111 -22.52 0.81 6.50
CA VAL A 111 -23.74 1.59 6.79
C VAL A 111 -23.94 2.64 5.71
N LYS A 112 -25.18 2.79 5.25
CA LYS A 112 -25.60 3.80 4.27
C LYS A 112 -26.76 4.62 4.83
N ALA A 113 -26.59 5.93 4.87
CA ALA A 113 -27.61 6.91 5.22
C ALA A 113 -28.17 7.61 3.97
N GLY A 114 -29.46 7.91 3.97
CA GLY A 114 -30.13 8.62 2.88
C GLY A 114 -29.86 10.13 2.91
N ALA A 115 -30.54 10.90 2.06
CA ALA A 115 -30.57 12.35 2.23
C ALA A 115 -31.30 12.71 3.54
N PRO A 116 -30.81 13.68 4.34
CA PRO A 116 -29.78 14.67 3.99
C PRO A 116 -28.33 14.23 4.23
N VAL A 117 -28.08 13.14 4.96
CA VAL A 117 -26.72 12.72 5.36
C VAL A 117 -25.85 12.26 4.19
N ASN A 118 -26.46 11.52 3.25
CA ASN A 118 -25.93 11.02 1.98
C ASN A 118 -24.50 10.44 2.07
N GLN A 119 -24.28 9.55 3.04
CA GLN A 119 -22.96 8.97 3.31
C GLN A 119 -23.02 7.44 3.38
N THR A 120 -21.94 6.82 2.91
CA THR A 120 -21.59 5.43 3.24
C THR A 120 -20.34 5.42 4.11
N LYS A 121 -20.37 4.65 5.19
CA LYS A 121 -19.24 4.48 6.12
C LYS A 121 -19.08 3.01 6.46
N THR A 122 -17.86 2.62 6.80
CA THR A 122 -17.53 1.22 7.12
C THR A 122 -16.57 1.17 8.30
N ALA A 123 -16.78 0.21 9.21
CA ALA A 123 -15.78 -0.20 10.20
C ALA A 123 -15.52 -1.70 10.07
N GLY A 124 -14.29 -2.13 10.36
CA GLY A 124 -13.91 -3.54 10.41
C GLY A 124 -13.62 -3.99 11.84
N ALA A 125 -13.91 -5.25 12.14
CA ALA A 125 -13.60 -5.93 13.40
C ALA A 125 -12.78 -7.19 13.10
N GLY A 126 -11.63 -7.34 13.77
CA GLY A 126 -10.73 -8.49 13.67
C GLY A 126 -10.97 -9.49 14.79
N PHE A 127 -11.25 -10.73 14.44
CA PHE A 127 -11.44 -11.84 15.38
C PHE A 127 -10.22 -12.77 15.30
N SER A 128 -9.46 -12.88 16.40
CA SER A 128 -8.23 -13.69 16.49
C SER A 128 -7.33 -13.59 15.25
N PRO A 129 -6.95 -12.40 14.75
CA PRO A 129 -6.32 -12.29 13.43
C PRO A 129 -4.92 -12.90 13.35
N GLU A 130 -4.22 -13.04 14.48
CA GLU A 130 -2.93 -13.76 14.58
C GLU A 130 -3.08 -15.29 14.44
N GLU A 131 -4.31 -15.83 14.55
CA GLU A 131 -4.64 -17.23 14.28
C GLU A 131 -5.06 -17.47 12.81
N ILE A 132 -4.90 -16.48 11.92
CA ILE A 132 -5.21 -16.63 10.49
C ILE A 132 -4.08 -17.42 9.80
N GLU A 133 -4.35 -18.68 9.50
CA GLU A 133 -3.44 -19.59 8.81
C GLU A 133 -3.36 -19.34 7.30
N LEU A 134 -2.36 -19.94 6.65
CA LEU A 134 -2.27 -20.06 5.19
C LEU A 134 -3.56 -20.65 4.62
N SER A 135 -4.07 -20.11 3.50
CA SER A 135 -5.24 -20.71 2.81
C SER A 135 -4.91 -22.01 2.08
N LYS A 136 -3.62 -22.22 1.77
CA LYS A 136 -3.07 -23.45 1.19
C LYS A 136 -1.57 -23.50 1.51
N PRO A 137 -0.97 -24.68 1.78
CA PRO A 137 0.49 -24.80 1.83
C PRO A 137 1.12 -24.44 0.46
N ALA A 138 2.39 -24.03 0.49
CA ALA A 138 3.18 -23.86 -0.72
C ALA A 138 3.28 -25.18 -1.52
N PRO A 139 3.43 -25.12 -2.86
CA PRO A 139 3.77 -26.30 -3.66
C PRO A 139 5.05 -26.98 -3.16
N GLU A 140 5.10 -28.32 -3.21
CA GLU A 140 6.24 -29.12 -2.74
C GLU A 140 7.56 -28.73 -3.44
N ASP A 141 7.51 -28.36 -4.72
CA ASP A 141 8.65 -27.93 -5.52
C ASP A 141 8.85 -26.40 -5.54
N PHE A 142 8.22 -25.63 -4.64
CA PHE A 142 8.31 -24.16 -4.62
C PHE A 142 9.75 -23.66 -4.45
N ASP A 143 10.49 -24.22 -3.50
CA ASP A 143 11.90 -23.86 -3.26
C ASP A 143 12.75 -24.21 -4.47
N GLN A 144 12.66 -25.45 -4.95
CA GLN A 144 13.40 -25.93 -6.11
C GLN A 144 13.10 -25.10 -7.36
N PHE A 145 11.84 -24.68 -7.55
CA PHE A 145 11.44 -23.78 -8.63
C PHE A 145 12.18 -22.45 -8.52
N TRP A 146 12.13 -21.77 -7.37
CA TRP A 146 12.75 -20.46 -7.19
C TRP A 146 14.28 -20.49 -7.21
N THR A 147 14.91 -21.49 -6.59
CA THR A 147 16.35 -21.77 -6.76
C THR A 147 16.71 -21.91 -8.24
N ASN A 148 15.91 -22.65 -9.03
CA ASN A 148 16.12 -22.78 -10.46
C ASN A 148 15.84 -21.49 -11.26
N GLN A 149 15.06 -20.54 -10.75
CA GLN A 149 14.89 -19.22 -11.39
C GLN A 149 16.07 -18.30 -11.08
N ILE A 150 16.56 -18.29 -9.84
CA ILE A 150 17.74 -17.50 -9.41
C ILE A 150 19.01 -18.00 -10.12
N ALA A 151 19.23 -19.31 -10.18
CA ALA A 151 20.36 -19.90 -10.93
C ALA A 151 20.31 -19.65 -12.45
N LYS A 152 19.15 -19.27 -13.02
CA LYS A 152 19.03 -18.77 -14.40
C LYS A 152 19.32 -17.27 -14.49
N LEU A 153 18.98 -16.50 -13.45
CA LEU A 153 19.29 -15.08 -13.36
C LEU A 153 20.80 -14.84 -13.21
N GLU A 154 21.48 -15.58 -12.34
CA GLU A 154 22.93 -15.51 -12.12
C GLU A 154 23.76 -15.65 -13.41
N LYS A 155 23.29 -16.47 -14.36
CA LYS A 155 23.92 -16.67 -15.67
C LYS A 155 23.79 -15.47 -16.63
N VAL A 156 22.91 -14.51 -16.32
CA VAL A 156 22.79 -13.25 -17.05
C VAL A 156 23.74 -12.24 -16.40
N PRO A 157 24.81 -11.77 -17.08
CA PRO A 157 25.71 -10.76 -16.53
C PRO A 157 24.94 -9.49 -16.18
N MET A 158 25.39 -8.73 -15.17
CA MET A 158 24.66 -7.54 -14.70
C MET A 158 24.77 -6.35 -15.67
N ASN A 159 25.96 -6.14 -16.28
CA ASN A 159 26.25 -5.03 -17.19
C ASN A 159 25.64 -3.66 -16.77
N PRO A 160 25.86 -3.20 -15.52
CA PRO A 160 25.17 -2.04 -14.98
C PRO A 160 25.58 -0.76 -15.74
N LYS A 161 24.58 -0.02 -16.22
CA LYS A 161 24.72 1.27 -16.91
C LYS A 161 24.19 2.36 -15.99
N LEU A 162 25.08 3.24 -15.53
CA LEU A 162 24.76 4.35 -14.62
C LEU A 162 24.81 5.66 -15.40
N THR A 163 23.67 6.33 -15.57
CA THR A 163 23.60 7.67 -16.17
C THR A 163 23.44 8.71 -15.06
N PRO A 164 24.38 9.64 -14.85
CA PRO A 164 24.24 10.65 -13.81
C PRO A 164 22.97 11.50 -14.00
N VAL A 165 22.25 11.75 -12.91
CA VAL A 165 21.09 12.65 -12.88
C VAL A 165 21.23 13.68 -11.75
N LYS A 166 20.54 14.81 -11.86
CA LYS A 166 20.64 15.89 -10.87
C LYS A 166 19.96 15.51 -9.55
N SER A 167 20.75 15.36 -8.49
CA SER A 167 20.27 15.20 -7.13
C SER A 167 19.62 16.49 -6.60
N SER A 168 18.65 16.35 -5.69
CA SER A 168 18.11 17.45 -4.89
C SER A 168 18.92 17.73 -3.60
N ASP A 169 19.85 16.83 -3.25
CA ASP A 169 20.80 16.99 -2.14
C ASP A 169 22.24 17.02 -2.69
N ALA A 170 22.97 18.10 -2.40
CA ALA A 170 24.33 18.29 -2.88
C ALA A 170 25.36 17.29 -2.31
N LYS A 171 25.03 16.57 -1.22
CA LYS A 171 25.86 15.53 -0.60
C LYS A 171 25.66 14.13 -1.23
N VAL A 172 24.64 13.98 -2.07
CA VAL A 172 24.23 12.72 -2.68
C VAL A 172 24.55 12.74 -4.18
N GLU A 173 25.16 11.66 -4.67
CA GLU A 173 25.23 11.34 -6.10
C GLU A 173 24.00 10.53 -6.49
N THR A 174 23.44 10.78 -7.67
CA THR A 174 22.28 10.04 -8.18
C THR A 174 22.44 9.63 -9.63
N PHE A 175 21.94 8.45 -9.96
CA PHE A 175 22.04 7.83 -11.28
C PHE A 175 20.69 7.25 -11.72
N ASP A 176 20.33 7.39 -12.99
CA ASP A 176 19.36 6.51 -13.66
C ASP A 176 20.12 5.23 -14.06
N VAL A 177 19.71 4.09 -13.51
CA VAL A 177 20.42 2.83 -13.62
C VAL A 177 19.62 1.84 -14.44
N GLN A 178 20.30 1.16 -15.36
CA GLN A 178 19.81 -0.03 -16.02
C GLN A 178 20.76 -1.20 -15.74
N VAL A 179 20.21 -2.34 -15.33
CA VAL A 179 20.94 -3.59 -15.09
C VAL A 179 20.25 -4.70 -15.87
N ASP A 180 21.01 -5.45 -16.66
CA ASP A 180 20.47 -6.56 -17.44
C ASP A 180 19.80 -7.59 -16.51
N CYS A 181 18.72 -8.23 -16.97
CA CYS A 181 17.92 -9.15 -16.16
C CYS A 181 17.28 -10.26 -17.01
N LEU A 182 17.01 -11.41 -16.39
CA LEU A 182 16.32 -12.53 -17.03
C LEU A 182 14.90 -12.10 -17.48
N GLY A 183 14.54 -12.46 -18.72
CA GLY A 183 13.22 -12.14 -19.30
C GLY A 183 13.17 -10.85 -20.12
N GLY A 184 14.31 -10.22 -20.43
CA GLY A 184 14.44 -9.14 -21.42
C GLY A 184 14.04 -7.73 -20.94
N ALA A 185 13.19 -7.62 -19.91
CA ALA A 185 12.97 -6.37 -19.20
C ALA A 185 14.07 -6.19 -18.12
N PRO A 186 14.93 -5.16 -18.21
CA PRO A 186 16.01 -4.93 -17.25
C PRO A 186 15.48 -4.52 -15.89
N VAL A 187 16.34 -4.51 -14.86
CA VAL A 187 16.10 -3.61 -13.73
C VAL A 187 16.32 -2.19 -14.25
N SER A 188 15.34 -1.32 -14.05
CA SER A 188 15.50 0.11 -14.28
C SER A 188 15.08 0.86 -13.02
N GLY A 189 15.85 1.83 -12.57
CA GLY A 189 15.56 2.55 -11.34
C GLY A 189 16.53 3.69 -11.06
N TYR A 190 16.14 4.59 -10.17
CA TYR A 190 17.05 5.61 -9.65
C TYR A 190 17.84 5.05 -8.47
N PHE A 191 19.16 5.22 -8.51
CA PHE A 191 20.09 4.87 -7.44
C PHE A 191 20.72 6.15 -6.89
N GLY A 192 20.90 6.22 -5.57
CA GLY A 192 21.59 7.29 -4.88
C GLY A 192 22.54 6.78 -3.80
N LYS A 193 23.66 7.48 -3.63
CA LYS A 193 24.64 7.23 -2.55
C LYS A 193 25.26 8.54 -2.03
N PRO A 194 25.70 8.61 -0.76
CA PRO A 194 26.55 9.70 -0.29
C PRO A 194 27.87 9.78 -1.07
N LYS A 195 28.33 10.99 -1.39
CA LYS A 195 29.58 11.23 -2.14
C LYS A 195 30.83 10.64 -1.46
N ASP A 196 30.99 10.94 -0.18
CA ASP A 196 32.20 10.63 0.60
C ASP A 196 32.05 9.31 1.39
N ALA A 197 31.23 8.40 0.87
CA ALA A 197 30.99 7.08 1.47
C ALA A 197 32.27 6.24 1.45
N LYS A 198 32.57 5.58 2.58
CA LYS A 198 33.72 4.68 2.68
C LYS A 198 33.37 3.30 2.14
N ALA A 199 34.38 2.55 1.74
CA ALA A 199 34.20 1.12 1.44
C ALA A 199 33.61 0.42 2.67
N LYS A 200 32.61 -0.44 2.46
CA LYS A 200 31.92 -1.23 3.49
C LYS A 200 31.36 -0.43 4.67
N SER A 201 30.82 0.77 4.45
CA SER A 201 30.27 1.61 5.54
C SER A 201 28.76 1.81 5.53
N LEU A 202 28.03 1.40 4.48
CA LEU A 202 26.61 1.77 4.30
C LEU A 202 25.67 0.56 4.21
N PRO A 203 24.50 0.59 4.90
CA PRO A 203 23.39 -0.30 4.60
C PRO A 203 22.85 -0.08 3.20
N ALA A 204 22.18 -1.08 2.62
CA ALA A 204 21.41 -0.93 1.39
C ALA A 204 19.89 -0.85 1.66
N ILE A 205 19.18 0.01 0.94
CA ILE A 205 17.73 0.14 0.95
C ILE A 205 17.15 0.11 -0.48
N LEU A 206 16.17 -0.76 -0.68
CA LEU A 206 15.45 -0.95 -1.94
C LEU A 206 13.98 -0.53 -1.78
N TRP A 207 13.53 0.40 -2.62
CA TRP A 207 12.16 0.90 -2.63
C TRP A 207 11.37 0.25 -3.78
N VAL A 208 10.26 -0.42 -3.45
CA VAL A 208 9.44 -1.19 -4.39
C VAL A 208 8.00 -0.71 -4.46
N HIS A 209 7.44 -0.80 -5.67
CA HIS A 209 6.32 0.03 -6.09
C HIS A 209 4.96 -0.64 -6.00
N GLY A 210 3.99 0.07 -5.42
CA GLY A 210 2.55 -0.23 -5.54
C GLY A 210 2.08 -0.26 -7.00
N ALA A 211 0.95 -0.89 -7.28
CA ALA A 211 0.51 -1.17 -8.64
C ALA A 211 0.40 0.10 -9.52
N GLY A 212 0.65 -0.06 -10.82
CA GLY A 212 0.54 1.02 -11.83
C GLY A 212 1.73 1.04 -12.78
N VAL A 213 1.68 1.94 -13.76
CA VAL A 213 2.75 2.19 -14.74
C VAL A 213 3.22 3.63 -14.55
N ARG A 214 4.50 3.82 -14.21
CA ARG A 214 5.11 5.13 -13.89
C ARG A 214 6.64 5.01 -13.87
N SER A 215 7.32 6.15 -13.71
CA SER A 215 8.75 6.23 -13.42
C SER A 215 9.09 5.64 -12.05
N SER A 216 10.35 5.24 -11.86
CA SER A 216 11.00 5.21 -10.54
C SER A 216 10.95 6.59 -9.87
N SER A 217 11.00 6.62 -8.53
CA SER A 217 11.05 7.81 -7.68
C SER A 217 12.49 8.19 -7.30
N LEU A 218 13.03 9.22 -7.97
CA LEU A 218 14.32 9.82 -7.59
C LEU A 218 14.30 10.35 -6.15
N GLY A 219 13.15 10.82 -5.66
CA GLY A 219 12.99 11.28 -4.28
C GLY A 219 13.19 10.19 -3.23
N ASN A 220 12.82 8.94 -3.54
CA ASN A 220 13.08 7.79 -2.66
C ASN A 220 14.57 7.43 -2.64
N ALA A 221 15.21 7.40 -3.83
CA ALA A 221 16.65 7.20 -3.97
C ALA A 221 17.43 8.23 -3.13
N VAL A 222 17.15 9.54 -3.31
CA VAL A 222 17.76 10.60 -2.49
C VAL A 222 17.43 10.43 -1.01
N LYS A 223 16.17 10.17 -0.62
CA LYS A 223 15.78 10.04 0.79
C LYS A 223 16.61 9.02 1.56
N GLY A 224 16.82 7.83 1.00
CA GLY A 224 17.68 6.82 1.64
C GLY A 224 19.15 7.26 1.68
N ALA A 225 19.66 7.83 0.58
CA ALA A 225 21.05 8.28 0.49
C ALA A 225 21.39 9.43 1.46
N SER A 226 20.52 10.43 1.59
CA SER A 226 20.66 11.52 2.58
C SER A 226 20.61 11.03 4.03
N ASN A 227 20.17 9.78 4.28
CA ASN A 227 20.17 9.11 5.59
C ASN A 227 21.25 8.02 5.68
N GLY A 228 22.32 8.12 4.88
CA GLY A 228 23.51 7.25 5.02
C GLY A 228 23.31 5.82 4.53
N MET A 229 22.53 5.60 3.47
CA MET A 229 22.32 4.28 2.86
C MET A 229 22.63 4.30 1.36
N LEU A 230 22.99 3.15 0.81
CA LEU A 230 22.90 2.88 -0.63
C LEU A 230 21.43 2.69 -0.99
N SER A 231 20.86 3.58 -1.79
CA SER A 231 19.41 3.70 -1.91
C SER A 231 18.95 3.60 -3.35
N MET A 232 18.21 2.54 -3.69
CA MET A 232 17.67 2.33 -5.04
C MET A 232 16.15 2.23 -5.01
N ASP A 233 15.47 2.99 -5.86
CA ASP A 233 14.04 2.83 -6.15
C ASP A 233 13.90 2.20 -7.53
N ILE A 234 13.08 1.14 -7.69
CA ILE A 234 13.00 0.40 -8.96
C ILE A 234 11.64 0.51 -9.64
N ASN A 235 11.70 0.63 -10.97
CA ASN A 235 10.56 0.53 -11.85
C ASN A 235 10.07 -0.92 -11.93
N ALA A 236 8.84 -1.16 -11.46
CA ALA A 236 8.17 -2.46 -11.46
C ALA A 236 8.25 -3.22 -12.81
N HIS A 237 8.27 -2.48 -13.93
CA HIS A 237 8.17 -3.01 -15.30
C HIS A 237 9.50 -3.05 -16.06
N GLY A 238 10.58 -2.48 -15.51
CA GLY A 238 11.83 -2.28 -16.23
C GLY A 238 11.76 -1.19 -17.32
N LEU A 239 10.85 -0.22 -17.18
CA LEU A 239 10.69 0.89 -18.13
C LEU A 239 11.74 1.99 -17.91
N PRO A 240 12.14 2.73 -18.97
CA PRO A 240 12.96 3.93 -18.83
C PRO A 240 12.31 4.96 -17.88
N ASN A 241 13.13 5.57 -17.03
CA ASN A 241 12.68 6.56 -16.06
C ASN A 241 12.65 7.99 -16.66
N GLY A 242 12.11 8.95 -15.91
CA GLY A 242 12.15 10.38 -16.25
C GLY A 242 11.33 10.80 -17.48
N LYS A 243 10.62 9.87 -18.14
CA LYS A 243 9.74 10.19 -19.28
C LYS A 243 8.53 11.04 -18.87
N PRO A 244 7.92 11.81 -19.80
CA PRO A 244 6.70 12.57 -19.52
C PRO A 244 5.55 11.69 -19.04
N ALA A 245 4.62 12.24 -18.24
CA ALA A 245 3.50 11.48 -17.68
C ALA A 245 2.65 10.77 -18.75
N GLN A 246 2.53 11.32 -19.96
CA GLN A 246 1.77 10.72 -21.05
C GLN A 246 2.37 9.37 -21.53
N TYR A 247 3.70 9.25 -21.59
CA TYR A 247 4.38 8.00 -21.98
C TYR A 247 3.94 6.80 -21.12
N TYR A 248 3.83 6.99 -19.80
CA TYR A 248 3.37 5.94 -18.89
C TYR A 248 1.86 5.69 -18.98
N LYS A 249 1.05 6.71 -19.28
CA LYS A 249 -0.39 6.56 -19.53
C LYS A 249 -0.64 5.73 -20.80
N ASP A 250 0.07 6.02 -21.87
CA ASP A 250 -0.04 5.30 -23.15
C ASP A 250 0.36 3.83 -22.98
N LEU A 251 1.44 3.56 -22.25
CA LEU A 251 1.84 2.20 -21.89
C LEU A 251 0.78 1.48 -21.02
N ALA A 252 0.17 2.17 -20.06
CA ALA A 252 -0.89 1.60 -19.22
C ALA A 252 -2.19 1.30 -19.99
N ALA A 253 -2.50 2.10 -21.02
CA ALA A 253 -3.66 1.91 -21.90
C ALA A 253 -3.39 0.88 -23.02
N GLY A 254 -2.13 0.75 -23.45
CA GLY A 254 -1.67 -0.18 -24.48
C GLY A 254 -0.95 -1.40 -23.90
N LYS A 255 0.37 -1.49 -24.11
CA LYS A 255 1.19 -2.71 -23.89
C LYS A 255 1.05 -3.34 -22.49
N LEU A 256 0.84 -2.54 -21.45
CA LEU A 256 0.72 -3.01 -20.05
C LEU A 256 -0.74 -3.06 -19.58
N LYS A 257 -1.74 -2.89 -20.46
CA LYS A 257 -3.15 -3.00 -20.07
C LYS A 257 -3.45 -4.41 -19.58
N GLY A 258 -3.63 -4.55 -18.27
CA GLY A 258 -3.95 -5.83 -17.65
C GLY A 258 -2.75 -6.69 -17.20
N TYR A 259 -1.50 -6.17 -17.25
CA TYR A 259 -0.26 -6.89 -16.90
C TYR A 259 -0.36 -7.78 -15.64
N ARG A 260 -1.10 -7.31 -14.64
CA ARG A 260 -1.37 -7.98 -13.35
C ARG A 260 -2.08 -9.33 -13.45
N GLN A 261 -2.59 -9.73 -14.61
CA GLN A 261 -3.18 -11.05 -14.90
C GLN A 261 -2.47 -11.78 -16.04
N GLU A 262 -1.41 -11.20 -16.62
CA GLU A 262 -0.72 -11.76 -17.77
C GLU A 262 0.02 -13.05 -17.39
N GLY A 263 -0.28 -14.14 -18.12
CA GLY A 263 0.33 -15.46 -17.94
C GLY A 263 -0.06 -16.18 -16.66
N ARG A 264 -1.10 -15.75 -15.94
CA ARG A 264 -1.56 -16.29 -14.64
C ARG A 264 -1.86 -17.80 -14.65
N GLU A 265 -2.05 -18.41 -15.81
CA GLU A 265 -2.28 -19.85 -15.99
C GLU A 265 -0.97 -20.67 -15.93
N SER A 266 0.20 -20.03 -15.84
CA SER A 266 1.50 -20.71 -15.83
C SER A 266 2.52 -20.03 -14.91
N ARG A 267 3.09 -20.79 -13.97
CA ARG A 267 4.15 -20.31 -13.06
C ARG A 267 5.38 -19.73 -13.78
N ASP A 268 5.64 -20.20 -15.01
CA ASP A 268 6.79 -19.77 -15.82
C ASP A 268 6.48 -18.51 -16.66
N LYS A 269 5.20 -18.20 -16.92
CA LYS A 269 4.75 -17.06 -17.74
C LYS A 269 4.11 -15.93 -16.93
N VAL A 270 3.63 -16.19 -15.71
CA VAL A 270 2.96 -15.19 -14.87
C VAL A 270 3.85 -13.97 -14.65
N TYR A 271 3.32 -12.78 -14.94
CA TYR A 271 4.05 -11.50 -14.92
C TYR A 271 4.91 -11.29 -13.65
N PHE A 272 4.37 -11.65 -12.49
CA PHE A 272 5.05 -11.47 -11.20
C PHE A 272 6.37 -12.25 -11.07
N ARG A 273 6.56 -13.35 -11.82
CA ARG A 273 7.84 -14.06 -11.90
C ARG A 273 8.97 -13.12 -12.37
N GLY A 274 8.73 -12.37 -13.44
CA GLY A 274 9.72 -11.42 -13.97
C GLY A 274 9.96 -10.22 -13.04
N MET A 275 8.91 -9.77 -12.34
CA MET A 275 9.03 -8.73 -11.31
C MET A 275 9.93 -9.16 -10.15
N PHE A 276 9.76 -10.38 -9.64
CA PHE A 276 10.57 -10.88 -8.52
C PHE A 276 12.02 -11.19 -8.92
N LEU A 277 12.27 -11.54 -10.19
CA LEU A 277 13.65 -11.66 -10.70
C LEU A 277 14.35 -10.29 -10.83
N ARG A 278 13.63 -9.24 -11.26
CA ARG A 278 14.16 -7.85 -11.24
C ARG A 278 14.44 -7.38 -9.81
N LEU A 279 13.62 -7.78 -8.85
CA LEU A 279 13.81 -7.50 -7.43
C LEU A 279 15.12 -8.13 -6.90
N VAL A 280 15.37 -9.42 -7.14
CA VAL A 280 16.64 -10.07 -6.76
C VAL A 280 17.83 -9.40 -7.46
N ARG A 281 17.73 -9.12 -8.77
CA ARG A 281 18.78 -8.41 -9.54
C ARG A 281 19.07 -7.00 -9.03
N ALA A 282 18.09 -6.31 -8.45
CA ALA A 282 18.32 -5.01 -7.81
C ALA A 282 19.08 -5.15 -6.49
N ILE A 283 18.85 -6.23 -5.73
CA ILE A 283 19.65 -6.56 -4.54
C ILE A 283 21.07 -6.96 -4.93
N ASP A 284 21.27 -7.74 -6.01
CA ASP A 284 22.59 -8.03 -6.57
C ASP A 284 23.37 -6.74 -6.89
N PHE A 285 22.72 -5.79 -7.58
CA PHE A 285 23.33 -4.50 -7.90
C PHE A 285 23.71 -3.69 -6.65
N LEU A 286 22.81 -3.59 -5.67
CA LEU A 286 23.06 -2.87 -4.42
C LEU A 286 24.19 -3.49 -3.58
N THR A 287 24.22 -4.82 -3.49
CA THR A 287 25.19 -5.57 -2.67
C THR A 287 26.53 -5.79 -3.37
N ALA A 288 26.63 -5.50 -4.66
CA ALA A 288 27.89 -5.42 -5.40
C ALA A 288 28.62 -4.06 -5.29
N GLN A 289 28.00 -3.04 -4.68
CA GLN A 289 28.64 -1.73 -4.50
C GLN A 289 29.75 -1.81 -3.43
N PRO A 290 30.93 -1.19 -3.64
CA PRO A 290 32.05 -1.28 -2.71
C PRO A 290 31.77 -0.64 -1.33
N GLU A 291 30.79 0.27 -1.25
CA GLU A 291 30.38 0.94 -0.02
C GLU A 291 29.39 0.10 0.83
N TRP A 292 28.85 -1.00 0.30
CA TRP A 292 27.89 -1.83 1.04
C TRP A 292 28.55 -2.52 2.24
N ASP A 293 27.93 -2.40 3.42
CA ASP A 293 28.42 -2.90 4.71
C ASP A 293 28.60 -4.43 4.80
N GLY A 294 28.17 -5.18 3.79
CA GLY A 294 28.28 -6.64 3.72
C GLY A 294 27.22 -7.40 4.50
N LYS A 295 26.28 -6.72 5.16
CA LYS A 295 25.32 -7.36 6.09
C LYS A 295 23.89 -6.82 6.06
N THR A 296 23.66 -5.55 5.75
CA THR A 296 22.34 -4.91 5.90
C THR A 296 21.71 -4.62 4.54
N VAL A 297 20.61 -5.30 4.24
CA VAL A 297 19.67 -4.92 3.16
C VAL A 297 18.27 -4.73 3.73
N ILE A 298 17.60 -3.67 3.32
CA ILE A 298 16.24 -3.26 3.71
C ILE A 298 15.37 -3.17 2.46
N VAL A 299 14.11 -3.62 2.53
CA VAL A 299 13.14 -3.46 1.44
C VAL A 299 11.85 -2.81 1.92
N ILE A 300 11.43 -1.72 1.28
CA ILE A 300 10.22 -0.96 1.63
C ILE A 300 9.22 -0.96 0.47
N GLY A 301 7.96 -1.27 0.75
CA GLY A 301 6.87 -1.13 -0.23
C GLY A 301 5.47 -1.08 0.36
N HIS A 302 4.50 -0.68 -0.48
CA HIS A 302 3.07 -0.68 -0.15
C HIS A 302 2.25 -1.30 -1.29
N SER A 303 1.11 -1.94 -0.98
CA SER A 303 0.27 -2.64 -1.96
C SER A 303 1.08 -3.69 -2.72
N GLN A 304 1.14 -3.65 -4.05
CA GLN A 304 2.05 -4.46 -4.88
C GLN A 304 3.53 -4.36 -4.43
N GLY A 305 3.94 -3.21 -3.89
CA GLY A 305 5.26 -3.03 -3.28
C GLY A 305 5.42 -3.82 -1.98
N GLY A 306 4.37 -3.94 -1.18
CA GLY A 306 4.38 -4.76 0.04
C GLY A 306 4.54 -6.25 -0.28
N GLY A 307 3.86 -6.73 -1.33
CA GLY A 307 4.04 -8.07 -1.86
C GLY A 307 5.46 -8.32 -2.40
N GLN A 308 6.05 -7.36 -3.12
CA GLN A 308 7.46 -7.42 -3.51
C GLN A 308 8.41 -7.43 -2.31
N ALA A 309 8.14 -6.65 -1.26
CA ALA A 309 8.99 -6.60 -0.08
C ALA A 309 8.97 -7.94 0.71
N LEU A 310 7.80 -8.60 0.78
CA LEU A 310 7.68 -9.97 1.29
C LEU A 310 8.40 -10.99 0.39
N ALA A 311 8.26 -10.87 -0.94
CA ALA A 311 8.97 -11.71 -1.89
C ALA A 311 10.50 -11.59 -1.76
N ALA A 312 11.01 -10.37 -1.50
CA ALA A 312 12.43 -10.13 -1.30
C ALA A 312 12.97 -10.94 -0.12
N GLY A 313 12.31 -10.84 1.05
CA GLY A 313 12.71 -11.56 2.24
C GLY A 313 12.64 -13.08 2.14
N GLY A 314 11.72 -13.61 1.33
CA GLY A 314 11.61 -15.06 1.11
C GLY A 314 12.46 -15.62 -0.02
N LEU A 315 13.04 -14.77 -0.87
CA LEU A 315 13.92 -15.16 -1.99
C LEU A 315 15.41 -14.89 -1.72
N ASP A 316 15.73 -13.93 -0.85
CA ASP A 316 17.08 -13.43 -0.68
C ASP A 316 17.46 -13.27 0.80
N ASN A 317 18.36 -14.15 1.27
CA ASN A 317 18.84 -14.18 2.65
C ASN A 317 19.66 -12.94 3.04
N ARG A 318 20.04 -12.06 2.10
CA ARG A 318 20.69 -10.77 2.39
C ARG A 318 19.69 -9.75 2.97
N VAL A 319 18.38 -9.95 2.76
CA VAL A 319 17.33 -9.05 3.29
C VAL A 319 17.19 -9.22 4.79
N THR A 320 17.51 -8.15 5.52
CA THR A 320 17.48 -8.11 6.99
C THR A 320 16.26 -7.40 7.57
N PHE A 321 15.61 -6.51 6.80
CA PHE A 321 14.41 -5.78 7.22
C PHE A 321 13.40 -5.58 6.10
N ILE A 322 12.11 -5.72 6.42
CA ILE A 322 10.99 -5.54 5.50
C ILE A 322 9.98 -4.54 6.07
N ALA A 323 9.68 -3.48 5.33
CA ALA A 323 8.57 -2.57 5.64
C ALA A 323 7.47 -2.71 4.57
N THR A 324 6.35 -3.36 4.93
CA THR A 324 5.35 -3.85 3.98
C THR A 324 3.93 -3.39 4.34
N GLY A 325 3.39 -2.44 3.57
CA GLY A 325 2.12 -1.80 3.91
C GLY A 325 0.95 -2.25 3.04
N VAL A 326 -0.17 -2.63 3.66
CA VAL A 326 -1.35 -3.24 3.00
C VAL A 326 -0.97 -4.20 1.87
N PRO A 327 -0.16 -5.24 2.14
CA PRO A 327 0.50 -6.04 1.11
C PRO A 327 -0.49 -6.70 0.15
N ALA A 328 -0.31 -6.39 -1.13
CA ALA A 328 -0.93 -7.13 -2.22
C ALA A 328 -0.11 -8.40 -2.53
N ILE A 329 -0.56 -9.14 -3.55
CA ILE A 329 0.05 -10.40 -4.00
C ILE A 329 -0.03 -11.51 -2.92
N CYS A 330 -0.85 -11.33 -1.88
CA CYS A 330 -1.04 -12.27 -0.78
C CYS A 330 -2.38 -13.02 -0.88
N ASP A 331 -2.41 -14.28 -0.43
CA ASP A 331 -3.62 -15.10 -0.21
C ASP A 331 -4.47 -15.24 -1.49
N HIS A 332 -3.83 -15.56 -2.62
CA HIS A 332 -4.46 -15.87 -3.90
C HIS A 332 -5.29 -17.15 -3.86
N SER A 333 -4.96 -18.06 -2.94
CA SER A 333 -5.78 -19.23 -2.59
C SER A 333 -6.87 -18.94 -1.56
N GLY A 334 -7.08 -17.69 -1.12
CA GLY A 334 -8.03 -17.32 -0.05
C GLY A 334 -9.43 -17.91 -0.22
N ARG A 335 -9.96 -17.95 -1.46
CA ARG A 335 -11.26 -18.56 -1.81
C ARG A 335 -11.34 -20.06 -1.52
N ALA A 336 -10.23 -20.79 -1.64
CA ALA A 336 -10.17 -22.21 -1.27
C ALA A 336 -10.32 -22.43 0.25
N ALA A 337 -9.95 -21.43 1.07
CA ALA A 337 -10.12 -21.43 2.52
C ALA A 337 -11.38 -20.66 2.99
N GLY A 338 -12.30 -20.31 2.07
CA GLY A 338 -13.52 -19.57 2.41
C GLY A 338 -13.27 -18.10 2.79
N ARG A 339 -12.16 -17.50 2.34
CA ARG A 339 -11.82 -16.08 2.47
C ARG A 339 -11.86 -15.38 1.11
N ILE A 340 -11.74 -14.06 1.08
CA ILE A 340 -11.58 -13.30 -0.17
C ILE A 340 -10.11 -13.38 -0.66
N ASN A 341 -9.89 -13.52 -1.97
CA ASN A 341 -8.56 -13.44 -2.57
C ASN A 341 -7.99 -12.02 -2.49
N GLY A 342 -6.72 -11.87 -2.12
CA GLY A 342 -6.00 -10.59 -2.20
C GLY A 342 -5.69 -10.15 -3.64
N TRP A 343 -5.46 -8.85 -3.82
CA TRP A 343 -5.11 -8.25 -5.13
C TRP A 343 -3.86 -8.91 -5.74
N PRO A 344 -3.81 -9.17 -7.07
CA PRO A 344 -4.75 -8.71 -8.09
C PRO A 344 -5.97 -9.61 -8.29
N LYS A 345 -6.17 -10.60 -7.40
CA LYS A 345 -7.09 -11.74 -7.59
C LYS A 345 -6.64 -12.56 -8.80
N LEU A 346 -5.43 -13.12 -8.73
CA LEU A 346 -4.84 -13.95 -9.80
C LEU A 346 -5.73 -15.15 -10.16
N VAL A 347 -6.43 -15.69 -9.17
CA VAL A 347 -7.27 -16.88 -9.31
C VAL A 347 -8.73 -16.44 -9.45
N GLU A 348 -9.30 -16.70 -10.62
CA GLU A 348 -10.73 -16.57 -10.88
C GLU A 348 -11.54 -17.57 -10.06
N THR A 349 -12.81 -17.24 -9.87
CA THR A 349 -13.77 -18.07 -9.14
C THR A 349 -14.98 -18.28 -10.03
N GLY A 350 -15.34 -19.55 -10.27
CA GLY A 350 -16.50 -19.92 -11.06
C GLY A 350 -17.82 -19.55 -10.39
N ALA A 351 -18.92 -19.67 -11.13
CA ALA A 351 -20.28 -19.43 -10.61
C ALA A 351 -20.66 -20.39 -9.47
N ASP A 352 -20.04 -21.57 -9.40
CA ASP A 352 -20.16 -22.53 -8.29
C ASP A 352 -19.33 -22.15 -7.05
N GLY A 353 -18.65 -21.01 -7.09
CA GLY A 353 -17.82 -20.49 -6.01
C GLY A 353 -16.43 -21.12 -5.91
N LYS A 354 -16.04 -22.06 -6.79
CA LYS A 354 -14.72 -22.72 -6.75
C LYS A 354 -13.64 -21.93 -7.49
N PRO A 355 -12.37 -21.96 -7.02
CA PRO A 355 -11.26 -21.36 -7.73
C PRO A 355 -10.90 -22.13 -9.02
N ASP A 356 -10.44 -21.44 -10.06
CA ASP A 356 -9.85 -22.10 -11.23
C ASP A 356 -8.58 -22.88 -10.82
N PRO A 357 -8.50 -24.20 -11.09
CA PRO A 357 -7.41 -25.03 -10.59
C PRO A 357 -6.05 -24.75 -11.25
N THR A 358 -6.05 -24.28 -12.51
CA THR A 358 -4.84 -23.96 -13.28
C THR A 358 -4.21 -22.67 -12.77
N GLN A 359 -5.02 -21.62 -12.67
CA GLN A 359 -4.64 -20.33 -12.10
C GLN A 359 -4.24 -20.49 -10.63
N LEU A 360 -4.95 -21.30 -9.83
CA LEU A 360 -4.61 -21.59 -8.43
C LEU A 360 -3.22 -22.23 -8.29
N LYS A 361 -2.91 -23.23 -9.13
CA LYS A 361 -1.59 -23.87 -9.14
C LYS A 361 -0.48 -22.88 -9.51
N ALA A 362 -0.68 -22.07 -10.55
CA ALA A 362 0.32 -21.11 -11.00
C ALA A 362 0.52 -19.93 -10.02
N ALA A 363 -0.57 -19.36 -9.49
CA ALA A 363 -0.54 -18.27 -8.52
C ALA A 363 0.18 -18.67 -7.22
N SER A 364 0.12 -19.95 -6.82
CA SER A 364 0.81 -20.47 -5.63
C SER A 364 2.34 -20.29 -5.66
N TYR A 365 2.96 -20.16 -6.85
CA TYR A 365 4.41 -19.87 -6.98
C TYR A 365 4.77 -18.39 -6.85
N VAL A 366 3.79 -17.49 -6.93
CA VAL A 366 4.00 -16.03 -6.81
C VAL A 366 3.26 -15.41 -5.63
N ASP A 367 2.52 -16.20 -4.84
CA ASP A 367 1.82 -15.73 -3.64
C ASP A 367 2.81 -15.34 -2.54
N ALA A 368 2.73 -14.09 -2.09
CA ALA A 368 3.61 -13.50 -1.09
C ALA A 368 3.47 -14.11 0.31
N VAL A 369 2.39 -14.85 0.61
CA VAL A 369 2.31 -15.64 1.85
C VAL A 369 3.36 -16.77 1.85
N ASN A 370 3.67 -17.35 0.69
CA ASN A 370 4.64 -18.45 0.57
C ASN A 370 6.09 -17.95 0.65
N PHE A 371 6.36 -16.69 0.28
CA PHE A 371 7.66 -16.07 0.57
C PHE A 371 7.77 -15.68 2.05
N ALA A 372 6.67 -15.24 2.68
CA ALA A 372 6.68 -14.87 4.10
C ALA A 372 7.09 -16.02 5.04
N THR A 373 6.74 -17.29 4.72
CA THR A 373 7.19 -18.48 5.49
C THR A 373 8.71 -18.69 5.48
N ARG A 374 9.40 -18.12 4.47
CA ARG A 374 10.86 -18.25 4.28
C ARG A 374 11.61 -17.05 4.85
N ALA A 375 10.96 -15.89 4.96
CA ALA A 375 11.56 -14.65 5.42
C ALA A 375 12.09 -14.73 6.86
N LYS A 376 13.40 -14.47 7.00
CA LYS A 376 14.12 -14.34 8.28
C LYS A 376 14.35 -12.89 8.72
N ALA A 377 14.05 -11.94 7.84
CA ALA A 377 14.10 -10.51 8.12
C ALA A 377 13.18 -10.10 9.28
N ASP A 378 13.61 -9.09 10.05
CA ASP A 378 12.74 -8.34 10.94
C ASP A 378 11.74 -7.51 10.09
N ALA A 379 10.55 -7.21 10.62
CA ALA A 379 9.47 -6.66 9.80
C ALA A 379 8.55 -5.65 10.50
N ILE A 380 8.08 -4.67 9.72
CA ILE A 380 6.93 -3.83 10.06
C ILE A 380 5.86 -3.94 8.97
N MET A 381 4.64 -4.28 9.37
CA MET A 381 3.47 -4.35 8.48
C MET A 381 2.44 -3.28 8.83
N SER A 382 1.66 -2.81 7.85
CA SER A 382 0.44 -2.04 8.09
C SER A 382 -0.77 -2.69 7.43
N VAL A 383 -1.95 -2.55 8.03
CA VAL A 383 -3.18 -3.20 7.57
C VAL A 383 -4.42 -2.34 7.83
N GLY A 384 -5.29 -2.23 6.82
CA GLY A 384 -6.58 -1.55 6.92
C GLY A 384 -7.71 -2.56 7.08
N PHE A 385 -8.50 -2.48 8.16
CA PHE A 385 -9.54 -3.49 8.42
C PHE A 385 -10.78 -3.38 7.52
N ILE A 386 -10.85 -2.37 6.65
CA ILE A 386 -11.92 -2.23 5.64
C ILE A 386 -11.38 -2.25 4.21
N ASP A 387 -10.11 -2.63 4.01
CA ASP A 387 -9.48 -2.74 2.69
C ASP A 387 -10.13 -3.86 1.86
N THR A 388 -10.67 -3.52 0.68
CA THR A 388 -11.28 -4.46 -0.28
C THR A 388 -10.34 -4.85 -1.42
N THR A 389 -9.18 -4.20 -1.51
CA THR A 389 -8.12 -4.44 -2.47
C THR A 389 -7.14 -5.47 -1.91
N CYS A 390 -6.59 -5.18 -0.73
CA CYS A 390 -5.69 -6.07 0.01
C CYS A 390 -6.35 -6.40 1.36
N PRO A 391 -7.29 -7.37 1.39
CA PRO A 391 -8.10 -7.66 2.56
C PRO A 391 -7.25 -7.89 3.82
N PRO A 392 -7.73 -7.46 5.00
CA PRO A 392 -6.97 -7.65 6.24
C PRO A 392 -6.66 -9.13 6.50
N SER A 393 -7.52 -10.06 6.05
CA SER A 393 -7.23 -11.50 6.10
C SER A 393 -6.04 -11.94 5.25
N SER A 394 -5.83 -11.36 4.05
CA SER A 394 -4.66 -11.70 3.22
C SER A 394 -3.37 -11.10 3.79
N CYS A 395 -3.46 -9.91 4.40
CA CYS A 395 -2.33 -9.28 5.08
C CYS A 395 -1.89 -10.10 6.30
N TYR A 396 -2.84 -10.51 7.16
CA TYR A 396 -2.53 -11.38 8.31
C TYR A 396 -2.06 -12.79 7.91
N ALA A 397 -2.61 -13.37 6.84
CA ALA A 397 -2.13 -14.64 6.29
C ALA A 397 -0.64 -14.61 5.90
N ALA A 398 -0.09 -13.44 5.52
CA ALA A 398 1.35 -13.25 5.35
C ALA A 398 2.07 -12.93 6.67
N TYR A 399 1.55 -11.97 7.47
CA TYR A 399 2.16 -11.54 8.73
C TYR A 399 2.42 -12.69 9.70
N ASN A 400 1.47 -13.61 9.81
CA ASN A 400 1.53 -14.72 10.76
C ASN A 400 2.69 -15.69 10.44
N GLN A 401 3.12 -15.76 9.18
CA GLN A 401 4.22 -16.63 8.72
C GLN A 401 5.63 -16.02 8.92
N LEU A 402 5.73 -14.70 9.09
CA LEU A 402 7.02 -14.02 9.28
C LEU A 402 7.70 -14.52 10.56
N SER A 403 8.98 -14.87 10.47
CA SER A 403 9.73 -15.51 11.57
C SER A 403 10.76 -14.62 12.28
N GLY A 404 11.14 -13.48 11.70
CA GLY A 404 11.91 -12.43 12.40
C GLY A 404 11.06 -11.63 13.39
N LYS A 405 11.68 -10.68 14.10
CA LYS A 405 10.95 -9.75 14.99
C LYS A 405 9.96 -8.95 14.15
N LYS A 406 8.68 -9.02 14.48
CA LYS A 406 7.61 -8.41 13.69
C LYS A 406 6.70 -7.50 14.52
N GLN A 407 6.22 -6.44 13.89
CA GLN A 407 5.28 -5.48 14.44
C GLN A 407 4.22 -5.13 13.37
N ILE A 408 2.99 -4.83 13.80
CA ILE A 408 1.87 -4.52 12.91
C ILE A 408 1.13 -3.24 13.31
N ILE A 409 0.88 -2.37 12.33
CA ILE A 409 0.08 -1.16 12.47
C ILE A 409 -1.34 -1.47 12.01
N ASN A 410 -2.22 -1.74 12.96
CA ASN A 410 -3.65 -1.91 12.70
C ASN A 410 -4.35 -0.56 12.51
N LYS A 411 -5.17 -0.45 11.46
CA LYS A 411 -6.01 0.72 11.19
C LYS A 411 -7.48 0.29 10.93
N PRO A 412 -8.34 0.26 11.97
CA PRO A 412 -9.71 -0.28 11.86
C PRO A 412 -10.63 0.40 10.84
N LEU A 413 -10.39 1.69 10.55
CA LEU A 413 -11.19 2.50 9.62
C LEU A 413 -10.49 2.78 8.28
N MET A 414 -9.33 2.16 8.03
CA MET A 414 -8.56 2.38 6.80
C MET A 414 -8.93 1.36 5.73
N GLY A 415 -9.21 1.86 4.52
CA GLY A 415 -9.31 1.04 3.31
C GLY A 415 -7.94 0.80 2.69
N HIS A 416 -7.87 0.78 1.35
CA HIS A 416 -6.58 0.69 0.65
C HIS A 416 -5.86 2.04 0.64
N ALA A 417 -4.96 2.27 1.61
CA ALA A 417 -4.25 3.54 1.74
C ALA A 417 -2.82 3.36 2.29
N ALA A 418 -1.99 4.37 2.03
CA ALA A 418 -0.63 4.52 2.55
C ALA A 418 -0.48 5.94 3.14
N PRO A 419 -1.05 6.21 4.33
CA PRO A 419 -1.03 7.54 4.93
C PRO A 419 0.37 7.91 5.46
N ALA A 420 0.59 9.21 5.66
CA ALA A 420 1.90 9.76 6.01
C ALA A 420 2.46 9.25 7.34
N ASP A 421 1.61 8.92 8.32
CA ASP A 421 2.01 8.34 9.60
C ASP A 421 2.55 6.91 9.46
N ILE A 422 1.97 6.08 8.58
CA ILE A 422 2.50 4.76 8.24
C ILE A 422 3.84 4.90 7.49
N HIS A 423 3.94 5.83 6.53
CA HIS A 423 5.21 6.12 5.86
C HIS A 423 6.31 6.61 6.81
N LYS A 424 5.96 7.39 7.84
CA LYS A 424 6.88 7.81 8.89
C LYS A 424 7.31 6.61 9.74
N ALA A 425 6.36 5.87 10.32
CA ALA A 425 6.64 4.71 11.18
C ALA A 425 7.51 3.66 10.49
N PHE A 426 7.29 3.41 9.19
CA PHE A 426 8.12 2.50 8.39
C PHE A 426 9.57 3.00 8.28
N PHE A 427 9.78 4.30 8.05
CA PHE A 427 11.12 4.85 7.93
C PHE A 427 11.83 4.98 9.28
N ASP A 428 11.10 5.37 10.34
CA ASP A 428 11.62 5.38 11.72
C ASP A 428 12.10 3.97 12.13
N ALA A 429 11.33 2.92 11.81
CA ALA A 429 11.69 1.54 12.10
C ALA A 429 12.93 1.08 11.31
N VAL A 430 13.12 1.58 10.08
CA VAL A 430 14.31 1.31 9.27
C VAL A 430 15.56 1.99 9.84
N LEU A 431 15.46 3.27 10.25
CA LEU A 431 16.58 3.95 10.92
C LEU A 431 16.98 3.22 12.20
N LYS A 432 16.01 2.82 13.02
CA LYS A 432 16.24 1.99 14.21
C LYS A 432 16.92 0.65 13.87
N HIS A 433 16.48 -0.05 12.82
CA HIS A 433 17.11 -1.30 12.39
C HIS A 433 18.55 -1.09 11.96
N VAL A 434 18.85 -0.03 11.20
CA VAL A 434 20.22 0.35 10.81
C VAL A 434 21.10 0.57 12.05
N GLU A 435 20.60 1.31 13.06
CA GLU A 435 21.31 1.50 14.33
C GLU A 435 21.52 0.20 15.12
N GLU A 436 20.60 -0.76 15.04
CA GLU A 436 20.74 -2.08 15.67
C GLU A 436 21.74 -2.97 14.91
N GLN A 437 21.79 -2.94 13.58
CA GLN A 437 22.78 -3.70 12.80
C GLN A 437 24.18 -3.10 12.89
N ALA A 438 24.32 -1.78 13.05
CA ALA A 438 25.61 -1.12 13.23
C ALA A 438 26.34 -1.53 14.53
N LYS A 439 25.61 -2.07 15.52
CA LYS A 439 26.14 -2.54 16.82
C LYS A 439 26.54 -4.03 16.83
N LYS A 440 26.35 -4.74 15.71
CA LYS A 440 26.73 -6.15 15.50
C LYS A 440 27.96 -6.27 14.60
#